data_AF-A0A819LWN5-F1
#
_entry.id   AF-A0A819LWN5-F1
#
_cell.length_a   1.000
_cell.length_b   1.000
_cell.length_c   1.000
_cell.angle_alpha   90.00
_cell.angle_beta   90.00
_cell.angle_gamma   90.00
#
_symmetry.space_group_name_H-M   'P 1'
#
loop_
_entity.id
_entity.type
_entity.pdbx_description
1 polymer ?
#
loop_
_entity_poly.entity_id
_entity_poly.type
_entity_poly.pdbx_seq_one_letter_code
_entity_poly.pdbx_strand_id
1 'polypeptide(L)'
;MDDISTVRNIDELATLKYFSFKYDYLINSYDTNILPLLRRMKYLEKLTLYLRIQNRNTFIDKIQLENEILNYISKIQVFTFYISTYNETIDLFSNVVAQQPTIYIKNQHVNSIINYISSCTAVCSIFSIPFEFHRLEDIGNLFPDIIFNHVTYLLVQDINPFNHEFFIWVARAFPFLNNLRVTNFESQSSNNILNVSNYSKKMELDHSIINEYYYIKSLVYY
;
A
#
# COMPACT_ATOMS: atom_id res chain seq x y z
N MET A 1 -3.23 -15.03 16.18
CA MET A 1 -3.79 -13.81 16.82
C MET A 1 -2.95 -13.61 18.05
N ASP A 2 -1.78 -13.00 17.87
CA ASP A 2 -0.90 -12.70 18.99
C ASP A 2 -1.42 -11.44 19.67
N ASP A 3 -1.62 -11.61 20.96
CA ASP A 3 -2.32 -10.69 21.83
C ASP A 3 -1.44 -9.46 22.08
N ILE A 4 -1.87 -8.29 21.59
CA ILE A 4 -1.28 -6.98 21.91
C ILE A 4 -1.45 -6.65 23.42
N SER A 5 -2.07 -7.55 24.21
CA SER A 5 -2.24 -7.46 25.66
C SER A 5 -0.95 -7.59 26.50
N THR A 6 0.22 -7.84 25.90
CA THR A 6 1.46 -8.09 26.66
C THR A 6 2.29 -6.85 27.02
N VAL A 7 1.93 -5.64 26.59
CA VAL A 7 2.65 -4.42 27.03
C VAL A 7 2.07 -3.93 28.36
N ARG A 8 2.49 -4.57 29.46
CA ARG A 8 1.98 -4.35 30.82
C ARG A 8 2.60 -3.18 31.60
N ASN A 9 3.52 -2.40 31.03
CA ASN A 9 4.10 -1.26 31.74
C ASN A 9 3.96 0.06 30.95
N ILE A 10 3.11 0.95 31.46
CA ILE A 10 2.89 2.30 30.92
C ILE A 10 4.20 3.12 30.95
N ASP A 11 5.05 2.89 31.95
CA ASP A 11 6.32 3.60 32.13
C ASP A 11 7.38 3.24 31.08
N GLU A 12 7.35 2.01 30.55
CA GLU A 12 8.29 1.57 29.52
C GLU A 12 7.99 2.22 28.16
N LEU A 13 6.71 2.35 27.82
CA LEU A 13 6.29 3.01 26.57
C LEU A 13 6.63 4.51 26.55
N ALA A 14 6.61 5.15 27.72
CA ALA A 14 6.93 6.56 27.86
C ALA A 14 8.43 6.86 27.72
N THR A 15 9.31 5.86 27.67
CA THR A 15 10.76 6.07 27.46
C THR A 15 11.25 5.54 26.13
N LEU A 16 10.38 4.88 25.37
CA LEU A 16 10.72 4.23 24.12
C LEU A 16 11.10 5.27 23.05
N LYS A 17 12.31 5.10 22.49
CA LYS A 17 12.84 5.94 21.40
C LYS A 17 12.61 5.36 20.01
N TYR A 18 12.49 4.04 19.92
CA TYR A 18 12.41 3.31 18.64
C TYR A 18 11.28 2.29 18.69
N PHE A 19 10.42 2.28 17.67
CA PHE A 19 9.30 1.35 17.59
C PHE A 19 9.06 0.98 16.13
N SER A 20 8.83 -0.31 15.89
CA SER A 20 8.41 -0.81 14.60
C SER A 20 7.20 -1.73 14.77
N PHE A 21 6.18 -1.48 13.96
CA PHE A 21 5.01 -2.33 13.87
C PHE A 21 4.68 -2.56 12.41
N LYS A 22 4.79 -3.81 11.97
CA LYS A 22 4.53 -4.23 10.59
C LYS A 22 3.54 -5.38 10.63
N TYR A 23 2.43 -5.21 9.95
CA TYR A 23 1.39 -6.23 9.89
C TYR A 23 0.83 -6.33 8.48
N ASP A 24 1.09 -7.47 7.82
CA ASP A 24 0.81 -7.68 6.40
C ASP A 24 -0.68 -7.87 6.09
N TYR A 25 -1.48 -8.25 7.10
CA TYR A 25 -2.91 -8.52 6.94
C TYR A 25 -3.76 -7.29 7.25
N LEU A 26 -5.02 -7.34 6.82
CA LEU A 26 -5.99 -6.29 7.14
C LEU A 26 -6.29 -6.25 8.64
N ILE A 27 -6.28 -5.05 9.21
CA ILE A 27 -6.65 -4.77 10.61
C ILE A 27 -7.94 -3.97 10.68
N ASN A 28 -8.81 -4.33 11.61
CA ASN A 28 -10.05 -3.62 11.93
C ASN A 28 -10.00 -2.88 13.28
N SER A 29 -8.86 -2.95 13.97
CA SER A 29 -8.67 -2.40 15.33
C SER A 29 -7.69 -1.24 15.38
N TYR A 30 -7.53 -0.52 14.26
CA TYR A 30 -6.65 0.66 14.20
C TYR A 30 -7.05 1.70 15.25
N ASP A 31 -8.33 2.11 15.27
CA ASP A 31 -8.80 3.19 16.16
C ASP A 31 -8.85 2.74 17.64
N THR A 32 -9.12 1.47 17.90
CA THR A 32 -9.30 0.94 19.26
C THR A 32 -7.98 0.51 19.93
N ASN A 33 -7.03 -0.02 19.16
CA ASN A 33 -5.80 -0.62 19.72
C ASN A 33 -4.53 0.09 19.26
N ILE A 34 -4.35 0.27 17.95
CA ILE A 34 -3.08 0.76 17.38
C ILE A 34 -2.88 2.24 17.67
N LEU A 35 -3.89 3.05 17.38
CA LEU A 35 -3.81 4.50 17.54
C LEU A 35 -3.60 4.92 19.01
N PRO A 36 -4.35 4.39 20.00
CA PRO A 36 -4.09 4.70 21.41
C PRO A 36 -2.71 4.28 21.90
N LEU A 37 -2.18 3.16 21.41
CA LEU A 37 -0.83 2.69 21.72
C LEU A 37 0.22 3.69 21.22
N LEU A 38 0.14 4.09 19.95
CA LEU A 38 1.08 5.05 19.35
C LEU A 38 1.07 6.39 20.09
N ARG A 39 -0.11 6.88 20.48
CA ARG A 39 -0.25 8.15 21.22
C ARG A 39 0.40 8.15 22.61
N ARG A 40 0.69 6.98 23.18
CA ARG A 40 1.39 6.85 24.47
C ARG A 40 2.91 6.98 24.33
N MET A 41 3.47 6.79 23.13
CA MET A 41 4.92 6.80 22.87
C MET A 41 5.44 8.21 22.60
N LYS A 42 5.27 9.14 23.55
CA LYS A 42 5.54 10.58 23.35
C LYS A 42 7.00 10.93 23.05
N TYR A 43 7.94 10.07 23.45
CA TYR A 43 9.39 10.29 23.32
C TYR A 43 10.00 9.54 22.12
N LEU A 44 9.15 8.96 21.28
CA LEU A 44 9.61 8.20 20.14
C LEU A 44 10.34 9.11 19.15
N GLU A 45 11.57 8.74 18.82
CA GLU A 45 12.44 9.43 17.88
C GLU A 45 12.40 8.76 16.49
N LYS A 46 12.19 7.43 16.44
CA LYS A 46 11.98 6.72 15.16
C LYS A 46 10.80 5.76 15.23
N LEU A 47 9.98 5.81 14.17
CA LEU A 47 8.79 4.99 14.00
C LEU A 47 8.80 4.33 12.63
N THR A 48 8.56 3.03 12.58
CA THR A 48 8.32 2.30 11.33
C THR A 48 6.95 1.62 11.36
N LEU A 49 6.04 2.01 10.47
CA LEU A 49 4.67 1.46 10.40
C LEU A 49 4.36 0.84 9.04
N TYR A 50 3.91 -0.42 9.03
CA TYR A 50 3.28 -1.02 7.85
C TYR A 50 1.90 -1.52 8.26
N LEU A 51 0.86 -0.87 7.75
CA LEU A 51 -0.53 -1.10 8.15
C LEU A 51 -1.45 -1.18 6.92
N ARG A 52 -2.35 -2.17 6.93
CA ARG A 52 -3.49 -2.23 6.01
C ARG A 52 -4.76 -2.28 6.84
N ILE A 53 -5.60 -1.26 6.73
CA ILE A 53 -6.72 -1.00 7.64
C ILE A 53 -8.02 -1.20 6.86
N GLN A 54 -8.98 -1.87 7.47
CA GLN A 54 -10.34 -2.03 6.97
C GLN A 54 -11.35 -1.60 8.03
N ASN A 55 -12.62 -1.45 7.64
CA ASN A 55 -13.72 -1.10 8.53
C ASN A 55 -13.55 0.26 9.24
N ARG A 56 -12.92 1.22 8.55
CA ARG A 56 -12.84 2.61 8.99
C ARG A 56 -13.72 3.47 8.09
N ASN A 57 -14.46 4.41 8.70
CA ASN A 57 -15.40 5.27 7.97
C ASN A 57 -14.72 6.32 7.08
N THR A 58 -13.43 6.61 7.33
CA THR A 58 -12.66 7.64 6.64
C THR A 58 -11.29 7.10 6.26
N PHE A 59 -10.75 7.59 5.14
CA PHE A 59 -9.35 7.33 4.80
C PHE A 59 -8.41 8.02 5.79
N ILE A 60 -7.19 7.48 5.89
CA ILE A 60 -6.07 8.16 6.52
C ILE A 60 -5.30 8.88 5.41
N ASP A 61 -5.67 10.14 5.19
CA ASP A 61 -4.90 11.09 4.41
C ASP A 61 -3.81 11.76 5.28
N LYS A 62 -3.10 12.71 4.67
CA LYS A 62 -2.04 13.47 5.33
C LYS A 62 -2.52 14.20 6.60
N ILE A 63 -3.67 14.87 6.53
CA ILE A 63 -4.23 15.65 7.64
C ILE A 63 -4.62 14.72 8.78
N GLN A 64 -5.25 13.57 8.51
CA GLN A 64 -5.53 12.62 9.58
C GLN A 64 -4.25 12.01 10.15
N LEU A 65 -3.24 11.68 9.32
CA LEU A 65 -1.96 11.17 9.80
C LEU A 65 -1.26 12.15 10.76
N GLU A 66 -1.25 13.44 10.40
CA GLU A 66 -0.68 14.51 11.22
C GLU A 66 -1.44 14.66 12.55
N ASN A 67 -2.77 14.74 12.47
CA ASN A 67 -3.63 14.91 13.63
C ASN A 67 -3.66 13.69 14.56
N GLU A 68 -3.59 12.48 14.02
CA GLU A 68 -3.78 11.26 14.79
C GLU A 68 -2.51 10.73 15.42
N ILE A 69 -1.39 10.81 14.68
CA ILE A 69 -0.11 10.22 15.09
C ILE A 69 0.90 11.32 15.43
N LEU A 70 1.18 12.23 14.50
CA LEU A 70 2.37 13.08 14.58
C LEU A 70 2.29 14.20 15.61
N ASN A 71 1.09 14.69 15.90
CA ASN A 71 0.84 15.66 16.97
C ASN A 71 1.09 15.07 18.36
N TYR A 72 0.96 13.75 18.52
CA TYR A 72 1.18 13.06 19.80
C TYR A 72 2.62 12.60 20.00
N ILE A 73 3.37 12.43 18.91
CA ILE A 73 4.76 11.98 18.91
C ILE A 73 5.65 13.13 18.44
N SER A 74 5.78 14.15 19.29
CA SER A 74 6.45 15.41 18.94
C SER A 74 7.96 15.27 18.74
N LYS A 75 8.59 14.23 19.31
CA LYS A 75 10.03 13.95 19.22
C LYS A 75 10.45 13.17 17.97
N ILE A 76 9.50 12.80 17.11
CA ILE A 76 9.80 12.00 15.92
C ILE A 76 10.78 12.72 14.99
N GLN A 77 11.84 12.02 14.61
CA GLN A 77 12.87 12.45 13.66
C GLN A 77 12.80 11.63 12.37
N VAL A 78 12.55 10.32 12.51
CA VAL A 78 12.44 9.39 11.37
C VAL A 78 11.08 8.69 11.44
N PHE A 79 10.31 8.79 10.36
CA PHE A 79 9.02 8.12 10.25
C PHE A 79 8.91 7.45 8.89
N THR A 80 9.20 6.14 8.87
CA THR A 80 9.06 5.29 7.68
C THR A 80 7.70 4.62 7.75
N PHE A 81 6.83 4.82 6.77
CA PHE A 81 5.50 4.23 6.83
C PHE A 81 4.89 3.86 5.48
N TYR A 82 3.99 2.89 5.53
CA TYR A 82 2.99 2.59 4.52
C TYR A 82 1.69 2.27 5.26
N ILE A 83 0.65 3.05 4.99
CA ILE A 83 -0.67 2.91 5.60
C ILE A 83 -1.68 2.89 4.46
N SER A 84 -2.35 1.75 4.29
CA SER A 84 -3.45 1.58 3.36
C SER A 84 -4.76 1.51 4.14
N THR A 85 -5.78 2.24 3.71
CA THR A 85 -7.11 2.24 4.32
C THR A 85 -8.16 1.87 3.27
N TYR A 86 -8.92 0.83 3.55
CA TYR A 86 -10.03 0.35 2.76
C TYR A 86 -11.33 1.00 3.23
N ASN A 87 -12.12 1.46 2.29
CA ASN A 87 -13.46 1.95 2.53
C ASN A 87 -14.45 1.29 1.56
N GLU A 88 -15.48 0.65 2.12
CA GLU A 88 -16.51 -0.11 1.41
C GLU A 88 -17.82 0.69 1.20
N THR A 89 -17.86 1.96 1.60
CA THR A 89 -19.05 2.82 1.45
C THR A 89 -18.78 4.01 0.53
N ILE A 90 -19.11 3.85 -0.75
CA ILE A 90 -18.82 4.83 -1.82
C ILE A 90 -19.66 6.11 -1.76
N ASP A 91 -20.77 6.14 -1.02
CA ASP A 91 -21.75 7.24 -1.04
C ASP A 91 -21.21 8.62 -0.60
N LEU A 92 -19.94 8.74 -0.19
CA LEU A 92 -19.33 9.99 0.30
C LEU A 92 -18.17 10.55 -0.52
N PHE A 93 -17.75 9.92 -1.63
CA PHE A 93 -16.47 10.28 -2.28
C PHE A 93 -16.53 11.17 -3.52
N SER A 94 -17.65 11.85 -3.77
CA SER A 94 -17.76 12.83 -4.87
C SER A 94 -16.83 14.07 -4.72
N ASN A 95 -16.10 14.21 -3.61
CA ASN A 95 -15.34 15.43 -3.30
C ASN A 95 -13.83 15.27 -3.01
N VAL A 96 -13.21 14.10 -3.19
CA VAL A 96 -11.75 13.94 -3.00
C VAL A 96 -11.11 13.30 -4.22
N VAL A 97 -11.19 14.00 -5.35
CA VAL A 97 -10.38 13.68 -6.54
C VAL A 97 -9.50 14.88 -6.85
N ALA A 98 -8.34 14.88 -6.21
CA ALA A 98 -7.15 15.43 -6.80
C ALA A 98 -6.01 14.58 -6.27
N GLN A 99 -5.18 14.03 -7.17
CA GLN A 99 -3.83 13.61 -6.82
C GLN A 99 -3.22 14.74 -6.00
N GLN A 100 -3.12 14.56 -4.68
CA GLN A 100 -2.52 15.58 -3.85
C GLN A 100 -1.02 15.56 -4.17
N PRO A 101 -0.41 16.74 -4.37
CA PRO A 101 1.01 16.82 -4.68
C PRO A 101 1.83 16.10 -3.60
N THR A 102 3.05 15.68 -3.93
CA THR A 102 4.04 15.23 -2.95
C THR A 102 4.18 16.32 -1.89
N ILE A 103 3.80 16.02 -0.64
CA ILE A 103 3.80 16.98 0.46
C ILE A 103 4.81 16.54 1.51
N TYR A 104 5.48 17.51 2.11
CA TYR A 104 6.42 17.28 3.19
C TYR A 104 5.68 17.15 4.52
N ILE A 105 6.01 16.09 5.27
CA ILE A 105 5.66 15.94 6.69
C ILE A 105 6.96 15.99 7.48
N LYS A 106 7.16 17.01 8.32
CA LYS A 106 8.40 17.19 9.11
C LYS A 106 9.70 16.95 8.29
N ASN A 107 9.76 17.52 7.08
CA ASN A 107 10.85 17.37 6.11
C ASN A 107 11.01 15.99 5.45
N GLN A 108 10.03 15.08 5.60
CA GLN A 108 9.99 13.80 4.89
C GLN A 108 9.04 13.88 3.71
N HIS A 109 9.46 13.32 2.58
CA HIS A 109 8.63 13.20 1.40
C HIS A 109 7.56 12.15 1.63
N VAL A 110 6.30 12.54 1.44
CA VAL A 110 5.15 11.65 1.54
C VAL A 110 4.40 11.67 0.24
N ASN A 111 3.92 10.50 -0.18
CA ASN A 111 3.06 10.36 -1.34
C ASN A 111 1.84 9.51 -0.99
N SER A 112 0.79 9.65 -1.77
CA SER A 112 -0.44 8.89 -1.64
C SER A 112 -0.94 8.38 -2.99
N ILE A 113 -1.64 7.25 -2.95
CA ILE A 113 -2.30 6.63 -4.10
C ILE A 113 -3.72 6.31 -3.67
N ILE A 114 -4.69 6.73 -4.47
CA ILE A 114 -6.10 6.38 -4.28
C ILE A 114 -6.50 5.47 -5.45
N ASN A 115 -7.02 4.30 -5.12
CA ASN A 115 -7.46 3.31 -6.10
C ASN A 115 -8.92 2.96 -5.86
N TYR A 116 -9.68 2.87 -6.94
CA TYR A 116 -11.05 2.35 -6.93
C TYR A 116 -10.99 0.90 -7.39
N ILE A 117 -11.08 -0.01 -6.43
CA ILE A 117 -10.82 -1.44 -6.64
C ILE A 117 -12.09 -2.15 -7.09
N SER A 118 -13.25 -1.67 -6.66
CA SER A 118 -14.55 -2.13 -7.13
C SER A 118 -15.54 -0.96 -7.18
N SER A 119 -16.73 -1.21 -7.72
CA SER A 119 -17.83 -0.24 -7.71
C SER A 119 -18.31 0.16 -6.31
N CYS A 120 -17.80 -0.47 -5.25
CA CYS A 120 -18.14 -0.17 -3.86
C CYS A 120 -16.92 -0.09 -2.94
N THR A 121 -15.69 -0.24 -3.46
CA THR A 121 -14.49 -0.29 -2.63
C THR A 121 -13.41 0.63 -3.18
N ALA A 122 -12.97 1.55 -2.33
CA ALA A 122 -11.82 2.38 -2.60
C ALA A 122 -10.74 2.18 -1.52
N VAL A 123 -9.49 2.29 -1.95
CA VAL A 123 -8.31 2.15 -1.10
C VAL A 123 -7.47 3.40 -1.22
N CYS A 124 -7.17 4.03 -0.09
CA CYS A 124 -6.21 5.11 0.01
C CYS A 124 -4.95 4.60 0.68
N SER A 125 -3.83 4.63 -0.04
CA SER A 125 -2.50 4.30 0.47
C SER A 125 -1.70 5.58 0.64
N ILE A 126 -1.08 5.79 1.80
CA ILE A 126 -0.13 6.87 2.07
C ILE A 126 1.18 6.28 2.58
N PHE A 127 2.31 6.79 2.09
CA PHE A 127 3.63 6.23 2.42
C PHE A 127 4.77 7.25 2.35
N SER A 128 5.85 6.94 3.08
CA SER A 128 7.11 7.69 3.06
C SER A 128 7.95 7.37 1.82
N ILE A 129 8.70 8.36 1.34
CA ILE A 129 9.70 8.24 0.28
C ILE A 129 11.10 8.51 0.87
N PRO A 130 12.12 7.66 0.59
CA PRO A 130 12.05 6.45 -0.23
C PRO A 130 11.17 5.36 0.40
N PHE A 131 10.58 4.52 -0.44
CA PHE A 131 9.78 3.39 0.03
C PHE A 131 10.70 2.25 0.48
N GLU A 132 10.60 1.86 1.76
CA GLU A 132 11.53 0.91 2.41
C GLU A 132 10.92 -0.46 2.71
N PHE A 133 9.68 -0.73 2.29
CA PHE A 133 9.01 -2.01 2.55
C PHE A 133 9.15 -2.98 1.39
N HIS A 134 9.11 -4.28 1.70
CA HIS A 134 9.26 -5.33 0.70
C HIS A 134 7.95 -5.72 0.01
N ARG A 135 6.81 -5.28 0.54
CA ARG A 135 5.47 -5.50 -0.03
C ARG A 135 4.86 -4.16 -0.39
N LEU A 136 4.22 -4.13 -1.54
CA LEU A 136 3.30 -3.07 -1.92
C LEU A 136 2.02 -3.76 -2.40
N GLU A 137 0.90 -3.46 -1.77
CA GLU A 137 -0.35 -4.14 -2.05
C GLU A 137 -1.45 -3.14 -2.40
N ASP A 138 -2.47 -3.65 -3.10
CA ASP A 138 -3.74 -2.95 -3.35
C ASP A 138 -3.57 -1.69 -4.19
N ILE A 139 -2.65 -1.77 -5.16
CA ILE A 139 -2.41 -0.69 -6.10
C ILE A 139 -3.17 -0.91 -7.41
N GLY A 140 -3.86 0.11 -7.90
CA GLY A 140 -4.57 0.10 -9.19
C GLY A 140 -3.70 0.61 -10.33
N ASN A 141 -4.26 0.91 -11.49
CA ASN A 141 -3.55 1.38 -12.69
C ASN A 141 -2.89 2.75 -12.55
N LEU A 142 -3.25 3.53 -11.52
CA LEU A 142 -2.73 4.87 -11.30
C LEU A 142 -1.50 4.83 -10.40
N PHE A 143 -0.32 4.84 -11.03
CA PHE A 143 0.94 4.83 -10.31
C PHE A 143 1.68 6.17 -10.36
N PRO A 144 2.33 6.56 -9.25
CA PRO A 144 3.28 7.65 -9.27
C PRO A 144 4.57 7.21 -9.98
N ASP A 145 5.27 8.16 -10.60
CA ASP A 145 6.58 7.93 -11.21
C ASP A 145 7.67 7.80 -10.13
N ILE A 146 7.69 6.66 -9.45
CA ILE A 146 8.58 6.33 -8.33
C ILE A 146 9.21 4.96 -8.58
N ILE A 147 10.51 4.85 -8.30
CA ILE A 147 11.23 3.57 -8.28
C ILE A 147 11.17 2.97 -6.88
N PHE A 148 10.62 1.78 -6.76
CA PHE A 148 10.42 1.04 -5.52
C PHE A 148 11.51 -0.03 -5.34
N ASN A 149 12.73 0.40 -5.01
CA ASN A 149 13.92 -0.46 -4.89
C ASN A 149 13.84 -1.57 -3.84
N HIS A 150 12.94 -1.50 -2.86
CA HIS A 150 12.84 -2.51 -1.80
C HIS A 150 11.72 -3.53 -2.04
N VAL A 151 10.80 -3.25 -2.97
CA VAL A 151 9.62 -4.06 -3.18
C VAL A 151 9.97 -5.33 -3.94
N THR A 152 9.68 -6.46 -3.31
CA THR A 152 9.88 -7.81 -3.87
C THR A 152 8.54 -8.54 -4.08
N TYR A 153 7.46 -8.04 -3.49
CA TYR A 153 6.10 -8.52 -3.65
C TYR A 153 5.17 -7.37 -4.02
N LEU A 154 4.48 -7.47 -5.15
CA LEU A 154 3.52 -6.49 -5.64
C LEU A 154 2.17 -7.17 -5.87
N LEU A 155 1.12 -6.67 -5.21
CA LEU A 155 -0.27 -7.02 -5.50
C LEU A 155 -0.94 -5.82 -6.15
N VAL A 156 -1.37 -5.99 -7.40
CA VAL A 156 -2.16 -4.99 -8.13
C VAL A 156 -3.57 -5.49 -8.39
N GLN A 157 -4.52 -4.58 -8.32
CA GLN A 157 -5.92 -4.88 -8.56
C GLN A 157 -6.66 -3.63 -9.03
N ASP A 158 -7.46 -3.77 -10.09
CA ASP A 158 -8.22 -2.67 -10.68
C ASP A 158 -9.47 -3.20 -11.37
N ILE A 159 -10.49 -2.33 -11.45
CA ILE A 159 -11.70 -2.57 -12.22
C ILE A 159 -11.34 -2.73 -13.70
N ASN A 160 -10.50 -1.82 -14.20
CA ASN A 160 -10.06 -1.83 -15.59
C ASN A 160 -8.94 -2.86 -15.79
N PRO A 161 -9.01 -3.71 -16.82
CA PRO A 161 -7.95 -4.68 -17.06
C PRO A 161 -6.59 -4.02 -17.31
N PHE A 162 -5.54 -4.55 -16.69
CA PHE A 162 -4.17 -4.09 -16.91
C PHE A 162 -3.73 -4.36 -18.36
N ASN A 163 -3.16 -3.34 -19.01
CA ASN A 163 -2.67 -3.42 -20.39
C ASN A 163 -1.16 -3.75 -20.47
N HIS A 164 -0.62 -3.91 -21.67
CA HIS A 164 0.81 -4.19 -21.86
C HIS A 164 1.74 -3.08 -21.30
N GLU A 165 1.33 -1.81 -21.40
CA GLU A 165 2.12 -0.67 -20.92
C GLU A 165 2.30 -0.70 -19.40
N PHE A 166 1.29 -1.17 -18.68
CA PHE A 166 1.39 -1.41 -17.23
C PHE A 166 2.54 -2.36 -16.89
N PHE A 167 2.71 -3.48 -17.62
CA PHE A 167 3.79 -4.43 -17.34
C PHE A 167 5.17 -3.87 -17.66
N ILE A 168 5.31 -3.07 -18.73
CA ILE A 168 6.55 -2.33 -19.01
C ILE A 168 6.88 -1.40 -17.83
N TRP A 169 5.86 -0.69 -17.34
CA TRP A 169 6.02 0.22 -16.22
C TRP A 169 6.44 -0.52 -14.95
N VAL A 170 5.79 -1.65 -14.61
CA VAL A 170 6.18 -2.48 -13.45
C VAL A 170 7.64 -2.91 -13.54
N ALA A 171 8.10 -3.35 -14.72
CA ALA A 171 9.50 -3.75 -14.90
C ALA A 171 10.50 -2.60 -14.65
N ARG A 172 10.10 -1.35 -14.92
CA ARG A 172 10.93 -0.15 -14.68
C ARG A 172 10.88 0.29 -13.22
N ALA A 173 9.70 0.29 -12.62
CA ALA A 173 9.48 0.82 -11.28
C ALA A 173 9.92 -0.16 -10.18
N PHE A 174 9.94 -1.47 -10.43
CA PHE A 174 10.22 -2.51 -9.43
C PHE A 174 11.41 -3.40 -9.83
N PRO A 175 12.65 -2.90 -9.76
CA PRO A 175 13.83 -3.61 -10.26
C PRO A 175 14.14 -4.93 -9.52
N PHE A 176 13.60 -5.14 -8.32
CA PHE A 176 13.82 -6.34 -7.50
C PHE A 176 12.54 -7.17 -7.29
N LEU A 177 11.54 -7.01 -8.16
CA LEU A 177 10.27 -7.70 -8.01
C LEU A 177 10.42 -9.22 -8.22
N ASN A 178 10.08 -9.99 -7.20
CA ASN A 178 10.14 -11.45 -7.25
C ASN A 178 8.75 -12.08 -7.45
N ASN A 179 7.71 -11.41 -6.97
CA ASN A 179 6.33 -11.88 -7.03
C ASN A 179 5.43 -10.72 -7.47
N LEU A 180 4.78 -10.88 -8.63
CA LEU A 180 3.67 -10.04 -9.05
C LEU A 180 2.39 -10.86 -8.97
N ARG A 181 1.37 -10.30 -8.32
CA ARG A 181 -0.01 -10.79 -8.34
C ARG A 181 -0.89 -9.72 -8.95
N VAL A 182 -1.61 -10.08 -10.00
CA VAL A 182 -2.52 -9.21 -10.72
C VAL A 182 -3.94 -9.74 -10.57
N THR A 183 -4.90 -8.87 -10.26
CA THR A 183 -6.32 -9.18 -10.22
C THR A 183 -7.08 -8.18 -11.08
N ASN A 184 -7.79 -8.64 -12.11
CA ASN A 184 -8.73 -7.81 -12.87
C ASN A 184 -10.16 -8.15 -12.43
N PHE A 185 -10.99 -7.14 -12.14
CA PHE A 185 -12.42 -7.40 -11.86
C PHE A 185 -13.24 -7.51 -13.14
N GLU A 186 -12.80 -6.89 -14.24
CA GLU A 186 -13.37 -7.07 -15.57
C GLU A 186 -12.46 -7.92 -16.47
N SER A 187 -13.05 -8.61 -17.45
CA SER A 187 -12.31 -9.39 -18.44
C SER A 187 -11.60 -8.48 -19.45
N GLN A 188 -10.38 -8.85 -19.88
CA GLN A 188 -9.76 -8.21 -21.04
C GLN A 188 -10.61 -8.45 -22.29
N SER A 189 -10.87 -7.40 -23.07
CA SER A 189 -11.60 -7.55 -24.34
C SER A 189 -10.77 -8.40 -25.31
N SER A 190 -11.36 -9.48 -25.82
CA SER A 190 -10.71 -10.51 -26.65
C SER A 190 -10.16 -10.04 -28.00
N ASN A 191 -10.17 -8.74 -28.29
CA ASN A 191 -9.83 -8.17 -29.60
C ASN A 191 -8.35 -7.78 -29.75
N ASN A 192 -7.53 -7.94 -28.72
CA ASN A 192 -6.10 -7.60 -28.74
C ASN A 192 -5.17 -8.80 -28.47
N ILE A 193 -5.52 -9.98 -28.96
CA ILE A 193 -4.53 -11.07 -29.10
C ILE A 193 -3.59 -10.68 -30.24
N LEU A 194 -2.69 -9.73 -29.98
CA LEU A 194 -1.51 -9.51 -30.81
C LEU A 194 -0.76 -10.83 -30.84
N ASN A 195 -0.51 -11.35 -32.03
CA ASN A 195 0.32 -12.52 -32.29
C ASN A 195 1.62 -12.46 -31.47
N VAL A 196 1.65 -13.13 -30.31
CA VAL A 196 2.82 -13.26 -29.42
C VAL A 196 3.81 -14.31 -30.00
N SER A 197 3.92 -14.41 -31.32
CA SER A 197 4.77 -15.43 -31.96
C SER A 197 6.25 -15.04 -32.07
N ASN A 198 6.66 -13.83 -31.67
CA ASN A 198 8.04 -13.36 -31.90
C ASN A 198 8.87 -13.01 -30.64
N TYR A 199 8.36 -13.20 -29.43
CA TYR A 199 9.18 -13.06 -28.21
C TYR A 199 9.22 -14.39 -27.45
N SER A 200 10.19 -15.22 -27.83
CA SER A 200 10.44 -16.53 -27.23
C SER A 200 11.02 -16.41 -25.82
N LYS A 201 10.11 -16.39 -24.83
CA LYS A 201 10.22 -17.21 -23.60
C LYS A 201 8.80 -17.38 -23.06
N LYS A 202 8.39 -18.64 -23.01
CA LYS A 202 7.04 -19.14 -22.74
C LYS A 202 6.49 -18.53 -21.44
N MET A 203 5.57 -17.58 -21.56
CA MET A 203 4.68 -17.16 -20.48
C MET A 203 3.54 -18.18 -20.47
N GLU A 204 3.55 -19.12 -19.53
CA GLU A 204 2.44 -20.07 -19.38
C GLU A 204 1.26 -19.34 -18.73
N LEU A 205 0.35 -18.86 -19.58
CA LEU A 205 -0.96 -18.33 -19.24
C LEU A 205 -1.93 -19.50 -19.13
N ASP A 206 -2.34 -19.84 -17.92
CA ASP A 206 -3.38 -20.86 -17.69
C ASP A 206 -4.76 -20.18 -17.66
N HIS A 207 -5.48 -20.28 -18.77
CA HIS A 207 -6.82 -19.70 -18.93
C HIS A 207 -7.88 -20.70 -18.47
N SER A 208 -8.18 -20.73 -17.16
CA SER A 208 -9.50 -21.15 -16.71
C SER A 208 -9.86 -20.62 -15.31
N ILE A 209 -11.10 -20.13 -15.19
CA ILE A 209 -11.86 -19.75 -13.98
C ILE A 209 -11.79 -18.26 -13.58
N ILE A 210 -12.96 -17.71 -13.25
CA ILE A 210 -13.41 -16.30 -13.04
C ILE A 210 -12.60 -15.45 -12.02
N ASN A 211 -11.43 -15.89 -11.58
CA ASN A 211 -10.46 -15.06 -10.86
C ASN A 211 -9.08 -15.40 -11.40
N GLU A 212 -8.62 -14.69 -12.43
CA GLU A 212 -7.29 -14.90 -12.99
C GLU A 212 -6.23 -14.42 -11.99
N TYR A 213 -5.59 -15.37 -11.31
CA TYR A 213 -4.41 -15.10 -10.49
C TYR A 213 -3.15 -15.28 -11.34
N TYR A 214 -2.58 -14.18 -11.81
CA TYR A 214 -1.29 -14.22 -12.48
C TYR A 214 -0.17 -14.35 -11.43
N TYR A 215 0.52 -15.49 -11.40
CA TYR A 215 1.76 -15.67 -10.65
C TYR A 215 2.94 -15.44 -11.61
N ILE A 216 3.48 -14.21 -11.66
CA ILE A 216 4.72 -13.98 -12.40
C ILE A 216 5.89 -14.21 -11.45
N LYS A 217 6.58 -15.35 -11.63
CA LYS A 217 7.85 -15.65 -10.95
C LYS A 217 8.99 -15.24 -11.88
N SER A 218 9.62 -14.11 -11.56
CA SER A 218 10.83 -13.53 -12.17
C SER A 218 10.78 -13.23 -13.68
N LEU A 219 10.82 -11.94 -14.04
CA LEU A 219 11.29 -11.45 -15.33
C LEU A 219 12.78 -11.10 -15.19
N VAL A 220 13.66 -11.95 -15.69
CA VAL A 220 15.09 -11.61 -15.87
C VAL A 220 15.26 -11.11 -17.30
N TYR A 221 15.44 -9.79 -17.46
CA TYR A 221 15.88 -9.20 -18.72
C TYR A 221 17.43 -9.05 -18.65
N TYR A 222 18.13 -9.72 -19.56
CA TYR A 222 19.55 -9.48 -19.86
C TYR A 222 19.68 -8.48 -20.99
#